data_AF-A0A2D4JZ49-F1
#
_entry.id   AF-A0A2D4JZ49-F1
#
_cell.length_a   1.000
_cell.length_b   1.000
_cell.length_c   1.000
_cell.angle_alpha   90.00
_cell.angle_beta   90.00
_cell.angle_gamma   90.00
#
_symmetry.space_group_name_H-M   'P 1'
#
loop_
_entity.id
_entity.type
_entity.pdbx_description
1 polymer ?
#
loop_
_entity_poly.entity_id
_entity_poly.type
_entity_poly.pdbx_seq_one_letter_code
_entity_poly.pdbx_strand_id
1 'polypeptide(L)'
;TWGSRGRTLSGMAGAVLAGAEGVILDISGVLYDSGGDGGGVPIPGSREAVKKIKASGLKLQFCTNETQATRDKFVKKLQHLGFDITVNEVTAPAPAVCRILKERKLRPHLLVHDDLIPEFAAIDKTNPNCVVIGDAADNFSYKNLNDAFQILINLENPVLLSLGRGRYYKETDGLKLDVGAYMKALEYACDIQAEVVGKPVKMFFQSALTEMG
;
A
#
# COMPACT_ATOMS: atom_id res chain seq x y z
N THR A 1 -45.87 25.54 -7.05
CA THR A 1 -45.64 24.24 -7.72
C THR A 1 -44.22 24.20 -8.26
N TRP A 2 -43.26 23.77 -7.44
CA TRP A 2 -41.90 23.43 -7.90
C TRP A 2 -41.59 22.03 -7.39
N GLY A 3 -41.65 21.09 -8.32
CA GLY A 3 -41.51 19.66 -8.08
C GLY A 3 -40.05 19.25 -7.94
N SER A 4 -39.87 18.31 -7.01
CA SER A 4 -38.74 17.43 -6.80
C SER A 4 -38.00 16.98 -8.07
N ARG A 5 -36.67 17.13 -8.06
CA ARG A 5 -35.75 16.13 -8.64
C ARG A 5 -34.59 15.90 -7.68
N GLY A 6 -34.87 15.15 -6.63
CA GLY A 6 -33.83 14.44 -5.88
C GLY A 6 -33.25 13.36 -6.80
N ARG A 7 -32.13 13.66 -7.45
CA ARG A 7 -31.25 12.58 -7.95
C ARG A 7 -30.66 11.92 -6.72
N THR A 8 -31.13 10.71 -6.41
CA THR A 8 -30.52 9.90 -5.36
C THR A 8 -29.07 9.61 -5.74
N LEU A 9 -28.17 9.60 -4.76
CA LEU A 9 -26.75 9.21 -4.93
C LEU A 9 -26.59 7.87 -5.67
N SER A 10 -27.59 6.97 -5.60
CA SER A 10 -27.60 5.71 -6.34
C SER A 10 -27.67 5.88 -7.86
N GLY A 11 -28.34 6.93 -8.36
CA GLY A 11 -28.47 7.20 -9.79
C GLY A 11 -27.20 7.74 -10.43
N MET A 12 -26.38 8.49 -9.67
CA MET A 12 -25.07 8.95 -10.14
C MET A 12 -24.03 7.83 -10.15
N ALA A 13 -23.97 7.00 -9.09
CA ALA A 13 -23.04 5.87 -9.05
C ALA A 13 -23.32 4.84 -10.15
N GLY A 14 -24.60 4.53 -10.42
CA GLY A 14 -24.99 3.61 -11.49
C GLY A 14 -24.65 4.14 -12.89
N ALA A 15 -24.68 5.46 -13.11
CA ALA A 15 -24.27 6.07 -14.37
C ALA A 15 -22.74 6.11 -14.57
N VAL A 16 -21.98 6.26 -13.48
CA VAL A 16 -20.50 6.31 -13.51
C VAL A 16 -19.87 4.94 -13.75
N LEU A 17 -20.53 3.86 -13.31
CA LEU A 17 -20.07 2.48 -13.50
C LEU A 17 -20.60 1.83 -14.79
N ALA A 18 -21.44 2.54 -15.57
CA ALA A 18 -22.00 2.01 -16.80
C ALA A 18 -20.90 1.75 -17.84
N GLY A 19 -20.73 0.48 -18.23
CA GLY A 19 -19.72 0.05 -19.20
C GLY A 19 -18.35 -0.28 -18.61
N ALA A 20 -18.17 -0.21 -17.29
CA ALA A 20 -16.97 -0.72 -16.64
C ALA A 20 -17.02 -2.26 -16.50
N GLU A 21 -15.88 -2.93 -16.63
CA GLU A 21 -15.73 -4.37 -16.39
C GLU A 21 -15.20 -4.68 -14.98
N GLY A 22 -14.63 -3.68 -14.31
CA GLY A 22 -14.12 -3.80 -12.95
C GLY A 22 -13.88 -2.46 -12.26
N VAL A 23 -13.70 -2.53 -10.94
CA VAL A 23 -13.49 -1.38 -10.05
C VAL A 23 -12.26 -1.62 -9.20
N ILE A 24 -11.35 -0.63 -9.17
CA ILE A 24 -10.24 -0.58 -8.22
C ILE A 24 -10.58 0.42 -7.13
N LEU A 25 -10.66 -0.02 -5.87
CA LEU A 25 -10.97 0.85 -4.73
C LEU A 25 -9.75 1.08 -3.86
N ASP A 26 -9.55 2.33 -3.44
CA ASP A 26 -8.70 2.63 -2.30
C ASP A 26 -9.35 2.17 -0.99
N ILE A 27 -8.54 1.94 0.04
CA ILE A 27 -9.01 1.42 1.32
C ILE A 27 -9.04 2.52 2.39
N SER A 28 -7.89 3.08 2.75
CA SER A 28 -7.79 4.09 3.81
C SER A 28 -8.42 5.42 3.38
N GLY A 29 -9.27 6.01 4.21
CA GLY A 29 -10.02 7.24 3.88
C GLY A 29 -11.15 7.05 2.85
N VAL A 30 -11.39 5.81 2.39
CA VAL A 30 -12.45 5.46 1.45
C VAL A 30 -13.40 4.41 2.03
N LEU A 31 -12.85 3.33 2.59
CA LEU A 31 -13.62 2.31 3.30
C LEU A 31 -13.69 2.62 4.79
N TYR A 32 -12.57 3.04 5.39
CA TYR A 32 -12.45 3.27 6.82
C TYR A 32 -11.44 4.38 7.12
N ASP A 33 -11.62 5.03 8.27
CA ASP A 33 -10.65 5.96 8.84
C ASP A 33 -9.79 5.21 9.88
N SER A 34 -8.48 5.46 9.88
CA SER A 34 -7.51 4.74 10.72
C SER A 34 -7.59 5.07 12.22
N GLY A 35 -8.36 6.07 12.62
CA GLY A 35 -8.56 6.44 14.03
C GLY A 35 -9.62 5.60 14.73
N GLY A 36 -9.51 5.47 16.06
CA GLY A 36 -10.50 4.83 16.94
C GLY A 36 -10.06 3.48 17.54
N ASP A 37 -10.88 2.97 18.47
CA ASP A 37 -10.65 1.68 19.12
C ASP A 37 -10.65 0.53 18.09
N GLY A 38 -9.75 -0.45 18.25
CA GLY A 38 -9.67 -1.59 17.34
C GLY A 38 -9.01 -1.29 15.98
N GLY A 39 -8.37 -0.13 15.83
CA GLY A 39 -7.52 0.18 14.67
C GLY A 39 -8.25 0.85 13.50
N GLY A 40 -9.50 1.28 13.66
CA GLY A 40 -10.19 2.13 12.69
C GLY A 40 -11.71 2.10 12.75
N VAL A 41 -12.35 3.08 12.13
CA VAL A 41 -13.82 3.19 12.05
C VAL A 41 -14.28 3.17 10.60
N PRO A 42 -15.21 2.27 10.21
CA PRO A 42 -15.73 2.24 8.85
C PRO A 42 -16.48 3.52 8.50
N ILE A 43 -16.21 4.04 7.30
CA ILE A 43 -16.91 5.20 6.76
C ILE A 43 -18.39 4.82 6.55
N PRO A 44 -19.36 5.66 6.97
CA PRO A 44 -20.77 5.34 6.84
C PRO A 44 -21.17 4.95 5.40
N GLY A 45 -21.82 3.78 5.25
CA GLY A 45 -22.27 3.27 3.96
C GLY A 45 -21.21 2.52 3.13
N SER A 46 -19.94 2.49 3.56
CA SER A 46 -18.86 1.86 2.78
C SER A 46 -19.00 0.35 2.70
N ARG A 47 -19.46 -0.31 3.77
CA ARG A 47 -19.70 -1.76 3.81
C ARG A 47 -20.80 -2.16 2.84
N GLU A 48 -21.89 -1.41 2.82
CA GLU A 48 -23.02 -1.60 1.92
C GLU A 48 -22.63 -1.34 0.46
N ALA A 49 -21.77 -0.34 0.22
CA ALA A 49 -21.24 -0.06 -1.11
C ALA A 49 -20.39 -1.22 -1.64
N VAL A 50 -19.47 -1.75 -0.84
CA VAL A 50 -18.67 -2.93 -1.21
C VAL A 50 -19.57 -4.13 -1.55
N LYS A 51 -20.57 -4.42 -0.71
CA LYS A 51 -21.54 -5.50 -0.98
C LYS A 51 -22.29 -5.30 -2.29
N LYS A 52 -22.74 -4.08 -2.58
CA LYS A 52 -23.44 -3.76 -3.84
C LYS A 52 -22.54 -3.91 -5.06
N ILE A 53 -21.28 -3.49 -4.97
CA ILE A 53 -20.32 -3.65 -6.09
C ILE A 53 -20.08 -5.13 -6.33
N LYS A 54 -19.81 -5.94 -5.30
CA LYS A 54 -19.64 -7.39 -5.45
C LYS A 54 -20.88 -8.08 -6.06
N ALA A 55 -22.08 -7.65 -5.66
CA ALA A 55 -23.33 -8.19 -6.20
C ALA A 55 -23.65 -7.73 -7.64
N SER A 56 -22.93 -6.74 -8.19
CA SER A 56 -23.19 -6.19 -9.52
C SER A 56 -22.60 -7.02 -10.67
N GLY A 57 -21.76 -8.02 -10.38
CA GLY A 57 -21.02 -8.79 -11.37
C GLY A 57 -19.72 -8.12 -11.88
N LEU A 58 -19.42 -6.90 -11.42
CA LEU A 58 -18.14 -6.24 -11.68
C LEU A 58 -17.00 -6.95 -10.94
N LYS A 59 -15.83 -7.04 -11.59
CA LYS A 59 -14.59 -7.41 -10.89
C LYS A 59 -14.22 -6.32 -9.87
N LEU A 60 -13.77 -6.70 -8.69
CA LEU A 60 -13.41 -5.75 -7.63
C LEU A 60 -12.03 -6.07 -7.08
N GLN A 61 -11.13 -5.10 -7.14
CA GLN A 61 -9.82 -5.15 -6.48
C GLN A 61 -9.70 -3.97 -5.55
N PHE A 62 -9.18 -4.21 -4.37
CA PHE A 62 -8.81 -3.17 -3.43
C PHE A 62 -7.32 -2.92 -3.51
N CYS A 63 -6.95 -1.70 -3.20
CA CYS A 63 -5.57 -1.27 -3.27
C CYS A 63 -5.24 -0.46 -2.03
N THR A 64 -4.10 -0.73 -1.41
CA THR A 64 -3.64 -0.04 -0.20
C THR A 64 -2.22 0.47 -0.36
N ASN A 65 -1.85 1.45 0.47
CA ASN A 65 -0.47 1.87 0.72
C ASN A 65 0.06 1.32 2.06
N GLU A 66 -0.57 0.28 2.60
CA GLU A 66 -0.13 -0.38 3.83
C GLU A 66 1.29 -0.93 3.66
N THR A 67 2.20 -0.52 4.54
CA THR A 67 3.61 -0.93 4.52
C THR A 67 4.15 -1.31 5.90
N GLN A 68 3.29 -1.34 6.92
CA GLN A 68 3.68 -1.74 8.27
C GLN A 68 3.24 -3.16 8.62
N ALA A 69 2.24 -3.72 7.93
CA ALA A 69 1.70 -5.05 8.21
C ALA A 69 1.54 -5.91 6.95
N THR A 70 1.55 -7.23 7.12
CA THR A 70 1.24 -8.17 6.05
C THR A 70 -0.17 -7.96 5.49
N ARG A 71 -0.36 -8.31 4.22
CA ARG A 71 -1.66 -8.29 3.55
C ARG A 71 -2.69 -9.12 4.29
N ASP A 72 -2.30 -10.29 4.82
CA ASP A 72 -3.15 -11.13 5.66
C ASP A 72 -3.62 -10.42 6.93
N LYS A 73 -2.70 -9.79 7.68
CA LYS A 73 -3.05 -9.04 8.89
C LYS A 73 -3.98 -7.88 8.55
N PHE A 74 -3.69 -7.16 7.47
CA PHE A 74 -4.50 -6.04 7.03
C PHE A 74 -5.91 -6.45 6.60
N VAL A 75 -6.05 -7.56 5.85
CA VAL A 75 -7.36 -8.10 5.47
C VAL A 75 -8.15 -8.56 6.69
N LYS A 76 -7.51 -9.25 7.64
CA LYS A 76 -8.15 -9.65 8.90
C LYS A 76 -8.69 -8.45 9.68
N LYS A 77 -7.94 -7.34 9.70
CA LYS A 77 -8.42 -6.07 10.28
C LYS A 77 -9.69 -5.59 9.58
N LEU A 78 -9.71 -5.52 8.25
CA LEU A 78 -10.89 -5.10 7.49
C LEU A 78 -12.09 -6.04 7.73
N GLN A 79 -11.86 -7.34 7.86
CA GLN A 79 -12.90 -8.31 8.20
C GLN A 79 -13.49 -8.06 9.60
N HIS A 80 -12.66 -7.73 10.60
CA HIS A 80 -13.14 -7.34 11.94
C HIS A 80 -13.97 -6.04 11.90
N LEU A 81 -13.66 -5.15 10.96
CA LEU A 81 -14.45 -3.95 10.69
C LEU A 81 -15.75 -4.23 9.91
N GLY A 82 -16.04 -5.50 9.59
CA GLY A 82 -17.27 -5.94 8.94
C GLY A 82 -17.26 -5.85 7.42
N PHE A 83 -16.09 -5.75 6.79
CA PHE A 83 -15.95 -5.84 5.35
C PHE A 83 -15.81 -7.30 4.89
N ASP A 84 -16.57 -7.67 3.86
CA ASP A 84 -16.37 -8.92 3.14
C ASP A 84 -15.25 -8.72 2.11
N ILE A 85 -14.01 -8.96 2.53
CA ILE A 85 -12.79 -8.81 1.72
C ILE A 85 -11.88 -10.00 1.96
N THR A 86 -11.24 -10.49 0.90
CA THR A 86 -10.25 -11.57 0.94
C THR A 86 -8.86 -11.07 0.56
N VAL A 87 -7.83 -11.86 0.90
CA VAL A 87 -6.43 -11.51 0.64
C VAL A 87 -6.12 -11.33 -0.85
N ASN A 88 -6.76 -12.14 -1.70
CA ASN A 88 -6.54 -12.07 -3.15
C ASN A 88 -7.17 -10.83 -3.80
N GLU A 89 -8.15 -10.22 -3.13
CA GLU A 89 -8.77 -8.98 -3.58
C GLU A 89 -7.96 -7.74 -3.17
N VAL A 90 -6.81 -7.89 -2.49
CA VAL A 90 -6.00 -6.74 -2.03
C VAL A 90 -4.65 -6.71 -2.74
N THR A 91 -4.39 -5.62 -3.44
CA THR A 91 -3.08 -5.25 -3.96
C THR A 91 -2.37 -4.32 -2.95
N ALA A 92 -1.14 -4.67 -2.57
CA ALA A 92 -0.33 -3.92 -1.61
C ALA A 92 1.13 -3.78 -2.11
N PRO A 93 1.90 -2.79 -1.62
CA PRO A 93 3.28 -2.55 -2.03
C PRO A 93 4.24 -3.73 -1.82
N ALA A 94 4.15 -4.42 -0.67
CA ALA A 94 5.10 -5.47 -0.31
C ALA A 94 5.08 -6.69 -1.27
N PRO A 95 3.91 -7.27 -1.61
CA PRO A 95 3.84 -8.30 -2.64
C PRO A 95 4.40 -7.85 -4.01
N ALA A 96 4.15 -6.59 -4.39
CA ALA A 96 4.65 -6.05 -5.65
C ALA A 96 6.17 -5.93 -5.68
N VAL A 97 6.80 -5.48 -4.58
CA VAL A 97 8.28 -5.45 -4.51
C VAL A 97 8.86 -6.86 -4.47
N CYS A 98 8.20 -7.81 -3.80
CA CYS A 98 8.63 -9.22 -3.79
C CYS A 98 8.68 -9.81 -5.20
N ARG A 99 7.76 -9.42 -6.09
CA ARG A 99 7.80 -9.81 -7.50
C ARG A 99 9.02 -9.21 -8.21
N ILE A 100 9.28 -7.92 -8.03
CA ILE A 100 10.46 -7.24 -8.60
C ILE A 100 11.76 -7.89 -8.14
N LEU A 101 11.87 -8.19 -6.84
CA LEU A 101 13.05 -8.82 -6.25
C LEU A 101 13.31 -10.20 -6.89
N LYS A 102 12.26 -11.02 -7.10
CA LYS A 102 12.38 -12.32 -7.75
C LYS A 102 12.76 -12.20 -9.23
N GLU A 103 12.07 -11.35 -9.98
CA GLU A 103 12.31 -11.15 -11.41
C GLU A 103 13.73 -10.64 -11.69
N ARG A 104 14.22 -9.71 -10.87
CA ARG A 104 15.56 -9.12 -10.99
C ARG A 104 16.65 -9.87 -10.20
N LYS A 105 16.30 -10.97 -9.52
CA LYS A 105 17.20 -11.77 -8.67
C LYS A 105 17.94 -10.92 -7.62
N LEU A 106 17.24 -9.95 -7.04
CA LEU A 106 17.76 -9.07 -6.00
C LEU A 106 17.59 -9.70 -4.62
N ARG A 107 18.53 -9.40 -3.72
CA ARG A 107 18.55 -9.82 -2.32
C ARG A 107 18.57 -8.57 -1.46
N PRO A 108 17.46 -8.23 -0.78
CA PRO A 108 17.35 -6.94 -0.13
C PRO A 108 17.92 -6.95 1.28
N HIS A 109 18.49 -5.81 1.67
CA HIS A 109 18.44 -5.37 3.05
C HIS A 109 17.11 -4.66 3.29
N LEU A 110 16.41 -5.06 4.35
CA LEU A 110 15.07 -4.56 4.65
C LEU A 110 15.15 -3.47 5.71
N LEU A 111 14.70 -2.26 5.37
CA LEU A 111 14.40 -1.18 6.30
C LEU A 111 12.88 -0.96 6.29
N VAL A 112 12.16 -1.83 7.01
CA VAL A 112 10.69 -1.89 7.06
C VAL A 112 10.24 -2.14 8.49
N HIS A 113 8.93 -2.03 8.73
CA HIS A 113 8.34 -2.43 10.00
C HIS A 113 8.43 -3.95 10.22
N ASP A 114 8.62 -4.37 11.47
CA ASP A 114 8.81 -5.79 11.82
C ASP A 114 7.62 -6.67 11.42
N ASP A 115 6.40 -6.13 11.55
CA ASP A 115 5.18 -6.86 11.17
C ASP A 115 5.04 -7.07 9.66
N LEU A 116 5.83 -6.38 8.83
CA LEU A 116 5.88 -6.57 7.38
C LEU A 116 6.91 -7.64 6.97
N ILE A 117 7.92 -7.92 7.79
CA ILE A 117 8.99 -8.89 7.49
C ILE A 117 8.47 -10.24 6.96
N PRO A 118 7.36 -10.83 7.48
CA PRO A 118 6.84 -12.10 6.97
C PRO A 118 6.45 -12.09 5.48
N GLU A 119 6.09 -10.94 4.88
CA GLU A 119 5.83 -10.83 3.42
C GLU A 119 7.05 -11.19 2.58
N PHE A 120 8.24 -11.02 3.15
CA PHE A 120 9.51 -11.27 2.49
C PHE A 120 10.08 -12.66 2.81
N ALA A 121 9.34 -13.55 3.49
CA ALA A 121 9.87 -14.83 3.97
C ALA A 121 10.51 -15.69 2.85
N ALA A 122 9.94 -15.65 1.64
CA ALA A 122 10.44 -16.40 0.48
C ALA A 122 11.55 -15.70 -0.31
N ILE A 123 12.01 -14.52 0.13
CA ILE A 123 13.07 -13.75 -0.53
C ILE A 123 14.40 -14.02 0.14
N ASP A 124 15.43 -14.36 -0.64
CA ASP A 124 16.80 -14.45 -0.14
C ASP A 124 17.33 -13.07 0.24
N LYS A 125 17.93 -12.96 1.43
CA LYS A 125 18.47 -11.72 2.01
C LYS A 125 19.96 -11.82 2.30
N THR A 126 20.58 -12.94 1.96
CA THR A 126 22.02 -13.14 2.15
C THR A 126 22.80 -12.23 1.20
N ASN A 127 23.94 -11.71 1.64
CA ASN A 127 24.79 -10.79 0.86
C ASN A 127 23.98 -9.74 0.05
N PRO A 128 23.33 -8.78 0.74
CA PRO A 128 22.40 -7.84 0.11
C PRO A 128 23.00 -7.08 -1.08
N ASN A 129 22.22 -6.94 -2.14
CA ASN A 129 22.58 -6.16 -3.34
C ASN A 129 21.55 -5.08 -3.69
N CYS A 130 20.59 -4.83 -2.80
CA CYS A 130 19.66 -3.71 -2.87
C CYS A 130 19.14 -3.39 -1.47
N VAL A 131 18.46 -2.25 -1.33
CA VAL A 131 17.71 -1.88 -0.13
C VAL A 131 16.24 -1.77 -0.48
N VAL A 132 15.37 -2.34 0.37
CA VAL A 132 13.93 -2.07 0.35
C VAL A 132 13.59 -1.23 1.58
N ILE A 133 12.99 -0.06 1.37
CA ILE A 133 12.55 0.85 2.43
C ILE A 133 11.03 0.99 2.43
N GLY A 134 10.40 0.73 3.56
CA GLY A 134 8.97 0.96 3.81
C GLY A 134 8.81 1.82 5.06
N ASP A 135 7.58 2.17 5.44
CA ASP A 135 7.38 2.82 6.74
C ASP A 135 7.84 1.86 7.84
N ALA A 136 8.92 2.23 8.51
CA ALA A 136 9.61 1.40 9.50
C ALA A 136 9.35 1.87 10.93
N ALA A 137 8.55 2.93 11.12
CA ALA A 137 8.29 3.54 12.43
C ALA A 137 9.58 3.73 13.25
N ASP A 138 9.67 3.15 14.45
CA ASP A 138 10.83 3.24 15.34
C ASP A 138 12.12 2.64 14.73
N ASN A 139 12.01 1.77 13.72
CA ASN A 139 13.16 1.27 12.98
C ASN A 139 13.84 2.34 12.12
N PHE A 140 13.24 3.52 11.91
CA PHE A 140 13.92 4.69 11.32
C PHE A 140 14.91 5.37 12.28
N SER A 141 15.79 4.56 12.87
CA SER A 141 16.91 5.02 13.69
C SER A 141 18.11 5.40 12.83
N TYR A 142 19.00 6.25 13.36
CA TYR A 142 20.28 6.57 12.72
C TYR A 142 21.05 5.29 12.36
N LYS A 143 21.09 4.32 13.27
CA LYS A 143 21.79 3.06 13.06
C LYS A 143 21.26 2.33 11.83
N ASN A 144 19.95 2.10 11.74
CA ASN A 144 19.37 1.32 10.65
C ASN A 144 19.43 2.05 9.31
N LEU A 145 19.27 3.38 9.31
CA LEU A 145 19.50 4.20 8.11
C LEU A 145 20.95 4.12 7.66
N ASN A 146 21.90 4.19 8.60
CA ASN A 146 23.32 4.09 8.27
C ASN A 146 23.68 2.69 7.77
N ASP A 147 23.09 1.62 8.30
CA ASP A 147 23.27 0.26 7.80
C ASP A 147 22.76 0.13 6.34
N ALA A 148 21.58 0.68 6.04
CA ALA A 148 21.06 0.73 4.67
C ALA A 148 21.93 1.57 3.73
N PHE A 149 22.41 2.74 4.19
CA PHE A 149 23.35 3.60 3.46
C PHE A 149 24.67 2.87 3.15
N GLN A 150 25.27 2.19 4.13
CA GLN A 150 26.52 1.44 3.95
C GLN A 150 26.37 0.35 2.89
N ILE A 151 25.20 -0.27 2.78
CA ILE A 151 24.95 -1.23 1.69
C ILE A 151 24.91 -0.51 0.35
N LEU A 152 24.10 0.54 0.22
CA LEU A 152 23.93 1.26 -1.05
C LEU A 152 25.24 1.86 -1.55
N ILE A 153 26.00 2.56 -0.70
CA ILE A 153 27.20 3.28 -1.11
C ILE A 153 28.36 2.37 -1.56
N ASN A 154 28.36 1.11 -1.11
CA ASN A 154 29.38 0.12 -1.46
C ASN A 154 28.98 -0.77 -2.65
N LEU A 155 27.80 -0.57 -3.25
CA LEU A 155 27.37 -1.27 -4.45
C LEU A 155 27.81 -0.52 -5.70
N GLU A 156 28.33 -1.25 -6.69
CA GLU A 156 28.64 -0.68 -8.01
C GLU A 156 27.36 -0.20 -8.74
N ASN A 157 26.25 -0.92 -8.54
CA ASN A 157 24.94 -0.60 -9.10
C ASN A 157 23.90 -0.57 -7.95
N PRO A 158 23.82 0.52 -7.17
CA PRO A 158 22.91 0.60 -6.03
C PRO A 158 21.46 0.61 -6.50
N VAL A 159 20.64 -0.25 -5.89
CA VAL A 159 19.19 -0.28 -6.11
C VAL A 159 18.48 0.03 -4.79
N LEU A 160 17.72 1.11 -4.77
CA LEU A 160 16.85 1.50 -3.66
C LEU A 160 15.38 1.38 -4.10
N LEU A 161 14.65 0.45 -3.49
CA LEU A 161 13.22 0.22 -3.73
C LEU A 161 12.44 0.78 -2.56
N SER A 162 11.51 1.71 -2.80
CA SER A 162 10.67 2.27 -1.74
C SER A 162 9.22 1.80 -1.85
N LEU A 163 8.61 1.37 -0.76
CA LEU A 163 7.20 0.93 -0.74
C LEU A 163 6.21 2.10 -0.75
N GLY A 164 6.69 3.34 -0.66
CA GLY A 164 5.88 4.54 -0.60
C GLY A 164 6.68 5.78 -0.93
N ARG A 165 6.03 6.94 -0.92
CA ARG A 165 6.68 8.24 -1.14
C ARG A 165 5.99 9.38 -0.39
N GLY A 166 5.16 9.04 0.58
CA GLY A 166 4.46 10.03 1.37
C GLY A 166 5.46 10.85 2.17
N ARG A 167 5.13 12.13 2.39
CA ARG A 167 5.97 13.05 3.15
C ARG A 167 5.72 12.91 4.65
N TYR A 168 4.44 12.75 4.99
CA TYR A 168 3.92 12.64 6.32
C TYR A 168 2.49 12.06 6.24
N TYR A 169 2.02 11.51 7.36
CA TYR A 169 0.61 11.13 7.56
C TYR A 169 0.09 11.69 8.88
N LYS A 170 -1.23 11.63 9.08
CA LYS A 170 -1.89 12.10 10.29
C LYS A 170 -2.25 10.92 11.17
N GLU A 171 -1.80 10.96 12.43
CA GLU A 171 -2.27 10.10 13.51
C GLU A 171 -3.07 10.87 14.55
N THR A 172 -3.48 10.19 15.62
CA THR A 172 -4.26 10.75 16.73
C THR A 172 -3.50 11.81 17.52
N ASP A 173 -2.18 11.69 17.63
CA ASP A 173 -1.28 12.57 18.38
C ASP A 173 -0.63 13.68 17.52
N GLY A 174 -0.75 13.62 16.18
CA GLY A 174 -0.24 14.66 15.30
C GLY A 174 0.17 14.19 13.90
N LEU A 175 0.92 15.02 13.20
CA LEU A 175 1.56 14.66 11.94
C LEU A 175 2.84 13.86 12.22
N LYS A 176 2.99 12.71 11.56
CA LYS A 176 4.17 11.85 11.63
C LYS A 176 4.89 11.83 10.30
N LEU A 177 6.23 11.77 10.34
CA LEU A 177 7.02 11.57 9.13
C LEU A 177 6.71 10.22 8.50
N ASP A 178 6.73 10.20 7.18
CA ASP A 178 6.51 8.99 6.38
C ASP A 178 7.81 8.61 5.66
N VAL A 179 7.84 7.42 5.06
CA VAL A 179 8.99 6.80 4.39
C VAL A 179 9.69 7.72 3.39
N GLY A 180 8.97 8.65 2.74
CA GLY A 180 9.54 9.54 1.74
C GLY A 180 10.64 10.45 2.27
N ALA A 181 10.58 10.86 3.55
CA ALA A 181 11.63 11.67 4.17
C ALA A 181 12.95 10.87 4.30
N TYR A 182 12.84 9.62 4.76
CA TYR A 182 13.97 8.73 4.96
C TYR A 182 14.54 8.18 3.64
N MET A 183 13.66 7.88 2.68
CA MET A 183 14.02 7.53 1.32
C MET A 183 14.86 8.66 0.68
N LYS A 184 14.41 9.92 0.81
CA LYS A 184 15.14 11.08 0.27
C LYS A 184 16.51 11.28 0.94
N ALA A 185 16.65 10.94 2.22
CA ALA A 185 17.94 10.97 2.89
C ALA A 185 18.94 9.96 2.28
N LEU A 186 18.50 8.74 1.98
CA LEU A 186 19.34 7.73 1.32
C LEU A 186 19.65 8.11 -0.15
N GLU A 187 18.65 8.59 -0.89
CA GLU A 187 18.86 9.11 -2.26
C GLU A 187 19.93 10.20 -2.29
N TYR A 188 19.84 11.15 -1.37
CA TYR A 188 20.80 12.25 -1.26
C TYR A 188 22.19 11.76 -0.87
N ALA A 189 22.30 10.86 0.10
CA ALA A 189 23.59 10.37 0.58
C ALA A 189 24.33 9.49 -0.44
N CYS A 190 23.60 8.79 -1.31
CA CYS A 190 24.16 7.88 -2.31
C CYS A 190 24.17 8.43 -3.75
N ASP A 191 23.63 9.64 -3.97
CA ASP A 191 23.42 10.22 -5.31
C ASP A 191 22.67 9.28 -6.28
N ILE A 192 21.59 8.68 -5.77
CA ILE A 192 20.71 7.76 -6.52
C ILE A 192 19.26 8.24 -6.50
N GLN A 193 18.42 7.60 -7.31
CA GLN A 193 16.96 7.75 -7.24
C GLN A 193 16.31 6.44 -6.84
N ALA A 194 15.34 6.50 -5.94
CA ALA A 194 14.58 5.36 -5.49
C ALA A 194 13.50 4.96 -6.52
N GLU A 195 13.36 3.66 -6.74
CA GLU A 195 12.24 3.08 -7.46
C GLU A 195 11.05 2.92 -6.49
N VAL A 196 10.01 3.75 -6.65
CA VAL A 196 8.81 3.69 -5.80
C VAL A 196 7.86 2.60 -6.29
N VAL A 197 7.50 1.68 -5.40
CA VAL A 197 6.60 0.55 -5.60
C VAL A 197 5.36 0.79 -4.73
N GLY A 198 4.33 1.40 -5.30
CA GLY A 198 3.09 1.73 -4.57
C GLY A 198 2.24 2.75 -5.33
N LYS A 199 1.09 3.15 -4.78
CA LYS A 199 0.30 4.22 -5.43
C LYS A 199 1.10 5.53 -5.46
N PRO A 200 0.95 6.34 -6.51
CA PRO A 200 0.08 6.20 -7.68
C PRO A 200 0.84 5.68 -8.92
N VAL A 201 1.87 4.86 -8.75
CA VAL A 201 2.70 4.41 -9.89
C VAL A 201 1.86 3.53 -10.83
N LYS A 202 1.92 3.78 -12.15
CA LYS A 202 1.13 3.07 -13.16
C LYS A 202 1.23 1.54 -13.04
N MET A 203 2.43 1.04 -12.74
CA MET A 203 2.71 -0.38 -12.51
C MET A 203 1.85 -1.01 -11.40
N PHE A 204 1.49 -0.22 -10.39
CA PHE A 204 0.65 -0.69 -9.29
C PHE A 204 -0.79 -0.96 -9.78
N PHE A 205 -1.37 -0.03 -10.55
CA PHE A 205 -2.70 -0.24 -11.14
C PHE A 205 -2.70 -1.33 -12.21
N GLN A 206 -1.62 -1.46 -12.99
CA GLN A 206 -1.47 -2.58 -13.94
C GLN A 206 -1.39 -3.94 -13.23
N SER A 207 -0.76 -3.99 -12.05
CA SER A 207 -0.73 -5.21 -11.23
C SER A 207 -2.12 -5.56 -10.72
N ALA A 208 -2.88 -4.56 -10.24
CA ALA A 208 -4.27 -4.75 -9.83
C ALA A 208 -5.16 -5.24 -11.00
N LEU A 209 -4.98 -4.69 -12.21
CA LEU A 209 -5.69 -5.16 -13.40
C LEU A 209 -5.30 -6.60 -13.79
N THR A 210 -4.02 -6.96 -13.68
CA THR A 210 -3.56 -8.33 -13.94
C THR A 210 -4.14 -9.33 -12.94
N GLU A 211 -4.28 -8.92 -11.67
CA GLU A 211 -4.91 -9.74 -10.61
C GLU A 211 -6.41 -9.94 -10.86
N MET A 212 -7.07 -9.01 -11.57
CA MET A 212 -8.46 -9.15 -11.99
C MET A 212 -8.66 -10.13 -13.16
N GLY A 213 -7.62 -10.47 -13.93
CA GLY A 213 -7.70 -11.28 -15.16
C GLY A 213 -8.12 -10.46 -16.36
#